data_AF-A0A2W4WVR7-F1
#
_entry.id   AF-A0A2W4WVR7-F1
#
_cell.length_a   1.000
_cell.length_b   1.000
_cell.length_c   1.000
_cell.angle_alpha   90.00
_cell.angle_beta   90.00
_cell.angle_gamma   90.00
#
_symmetry.space_group_name_H-M   'P 1'
#
loop_
_entity.id
_entity.type
_entity.pdbx_description
1 polymer ?
#
loop_
_entity_poly.entity_id
_entity_poly.type
_entity_poly.pdbx_seq_one_letter_code
_entity_poly.pdbx_strand_id
1 'polypeptide(L)'
;MAWDIVSTLWNKPSEHPSRLPSGRAQNQLFRRSRLRFAVWYVGVMGTILTLLGVGVYRAIAHAHEVTIDREIKSVADAIHDAIEVSVSSPEQLNRIPPQLLPDLCISDEACAGQISNLPHHRQRTYPKNYQYDYYIRIVDPAGNLLATGGIRPEGLALTKPSPPLQSLRDSEGQEYHQVALALGNDGQQVWAYLLVGRSFEDFDRYLSTVRWSLLIGLLLSLLVVTVASWWLSGLAMRPIYQSYHQIQQFTGDAAHELRTPLAAIRATVESVLRLPRISEEEAQETLTVVNRQSQRLTTLVSDLLLLSRLDSEQRPMVKSLCCLQDVLSDIVEEMAAFAIAEQITLTVDFKTQKPLKVLGDEEQLYRLVLNLVNNAITYTPAGGQVTLTLQQNQQQALISVSDSGIGIAPEQQSKVFDRFYRVDKARAGQSGNSGLGLAIAQGIIKAHHGTLTVGSRLGIGSTFTLSLPTLS
;
A
#
# COMPACT_ATOMS: atom_id res chain seq x y z
N MET A 1 -27.26 -28.62 4.37
CA MET A 1 -26.17 -27.62 4.17
C MET A 1 -25.91 -26.76 5.41
N ALA A 2 -26.86 -25.97 5.94
CA ALA A 2 -26.64 -25.23 7.20
C ALA A 2 -26.65 -26.14 8.46
N TRP A 3 -27.44 -27.22 8.43
CA TRP A 3 -27.50 -28.22 9.51
C TRP A 3 -26.27 -29.13 9.58
N ASP A 4 -25.59 -29.39 8.46
CA ASP A 4 -24.38 -30.25 8.42
C ASP A 4 -23.14 -29.58 9.03
N ILE A 5 -23.09 -28.25 9.01
CA ILE A 5 -21.99 -27.47 9.62
C ILE A 5 -22.15 -27.42 11.15
N VAL A 6 -23.39 -27.35 11.64
CA VAL A 6 -23.68 -27.33 13.08
C VAL A 6 -23.46 -28.71 13.70
N SER A 7 -23.84 -29.80 13.01
CA SER A 7 -23.63 -31.16 13.52
C SER A 7 -22.15 -31.56 13.56
N THR A 8 -21.35 -31.14 12.58
CA THR A 8 -19.90 -31.41 12.55
C THR A 8 -19.11 -30.64 13.61
N LEU A 9 -19.59 -29.47 14.04
CA LEU A 9 -19.00 -28.71 15.15
C LEU A 9 -19.36 -29.29 16.53
N TRP A 10 -20.47 -30.00 16.66
CA TRP A 10 -20.99 -30.48 17.95
C TRP A 10 -20.55 -31.91 18.31
N ASN A 11 -20.18 -32.75 17.32
CA ASN A 11 -19.95 -34.18 17.51
C ASN A 11 -18.47 -34.62 17.51
N LYS A 12 -17.52 -33.69 17.66
CA LYS A 12 -16.10 -34.06 17.77
C LYS A 12 -15.80 -34.54 19.21
N PRO A 13 -15.32 -35.78 19.42
CA PRO A 13 -14.91 -36.24 20.75
C PRO A 13 -13.79 -35.34 21.28
N SER A 14 -13.76 -35.17 22.60
CA SER A 14 -12.89 -34.27 23.34
C SER A 14 -11.39 -34.50 23.06
N GLU A 15 -10.90 -33.94 21.95
CA GLU A 15 -9.51 -33.56 21.83
C GLU A 15 -9.29 -32.42 22.82
N HIS A 16 -8.29 -32.59 23.70
CA HIS A 16 -7.77 -31.54 24.58
C HIS A 16 -7.88 -30.17 23.91
N PRO A 17 -8.37 -29.13 24.61
CA PRO A 17 -8.45 -27.79 24.04
C PRO A 17 -7.05 -27.41 23.58
N SER A 18 -6.84 -27.46 22.27
CA SER A 18 -5.67 -26.93 21.62
C SER A 18 -5.56 -25.51 22.12
N ARG A 19 -4.54 -25.28 22.96
CA ARG A 19 -4.24 -23.99 23.55
C ARG A 19 -4.35 -22.96 22.43
N LEU A 20 -5.34 -22.07 22.57
CA LEU A 20 -5.47 -20.85 21.80
C LEU A 20 -4.06 -20.33 21.50
N PRO A 21 -3.72 -20.02 20.23
CA PRO A 21 -2.39 -19.56 19.91
C PRO A 21 -2.14 -18.33 20.78
N SER A 22 -1.28 -18.50 21.80
CA SER A 22 -0.77 -17.43 22.65
C SER A 22 -0.40 -16.24 21.75
N GLY A 23 -0.50 -15.00 22.25
CA GLY A 23 -0.21 -13.79 21.45
C GLY A 23 1.11 -13.85 20.65
N ARG A 24 2.05 -14.74 21.02
CA ARG A 24 3.23 -15.12 20.21
C ARG A 24 2.91 -15.73 18.84
N ALA A 25 2.02 -16.71 18.73
CA ALA A 25 1.72 -17.38 17.46
C ALA A 25 0.90 -16.46 16.51
N GLN A 26 0.07 -15.59 17.07
CA GLN A 26 -0.63 -14.56 16.30
C GLN A 26 0.33 -13.47 15.79
N ASN A 27 1.22 -12.97 16.65
CA ASN A 27 2.30 -12.08 16.23
C ASN A 27 3.19 -12.69 15.14
N GLN A 28 3.38 -14.01 15.15
CA GLN A 28 4.15 -14.70 14.10
C GLN A 28 3.45 -14.70 12.74
N LEU A 29 2.13 -14.90 12.67
CA LEU A 29 1.39 -14.86 11.40
C LEU A 29 1.44 -13.47 10.77
N PHE A 30 1.16 -12.42 11.54
CA PHE A 30 1.20 -11.05 11.05
C PHE A 30 2.62 -10.60 10.69
N ARG A 31 3.63 -11.01 11.48
CA ARG A 31 5.04 -10.77 11.14
C ARG A 31 5.44 -11.48 9.85
N ARG A 32 4.95 -12.70 9.60
CA ARG A 32 5.18 -13.43 8.35
C ARG A 32 4.51 -12.73 7.16
N SER A 33 3.26 -12.29 7.30
CA SER A 33 2.57 -11.56 6.23
C SER A 33 3.25 -10.24 5.90
N ARG A 34 3.66 -9.47 6.92
CA ARG A 34 4.45 -8.24 6.74
C ARG A 34 5.77 -8.51 6.03
N LEU A 35 6.52 -9.54 6.46
CA LEU A 35 7.78 -9.93 5.83
C LEU A 35 7.57 -10.32 4.36
N ARG A 36 6.53 -11.12 4.06
CA ARG A 36 6.21 -11.54 2.69
C ARG A 36 5.92 -10.34 1.78
N PHE A 37 5.09 -9.40 2.21
CA PHE A 37 4.82 -8.19 1.43
C PHE A 37 6.08 -7.38 1.21
N ALA A 38 6.87 -7.14 2.27
CA ALA A 38 8.09 -6.36 2.15
C ALA A 38 9.09 -6.99 1.16
N VAL A 39 9.28 -8.32 1.23
CA VAL A 39 10.15 -9.08 0.34
C VAL A 39 9.65 -9.04 -1.11
N TRP A 40 8.35 -9.19 -1.35
CA TRP A 40 7.79 -9.11 -2.71
C TRP A 40 8.00 -7.72 -3.33
N TYR A 41 7.74 -6.64 -2.58
CA TYR A 41 7.96 -5.28 -3.07
C TYR A 41 9.45 -5.01 -3.37
N VAL A 42 10.35 -5.43 -2.49
CA VAL A 42 11.80 -5.30 -2.71
C VAL A 42 12.23 -6.12 -3.94
N GLY A 43 11.72 -7.34 -4.10
CA GLY A 43 12.02 -8.19 -5.24
C GLY A 43 11.55 -7.61 -6.58
N VAL A 44 10.30 -7.15 -6.65
CA VAL A 44 9.73 -6.55 -7.86
C VAL A 44 10.45 -5.25 -8.22
N MET A 45 10.61 -4.34 -7.25
CA MET A 45 11.28 -3.06 -7.49
C MET A 45 12.76 -3.25 -7.84
N GLY A 46 13.46 -4.17 -7.16
CA GLY A 46 14.84 -4.51 -7.48
C GLY A 46 15.00 -5.07 -8.89
N THR A 47 14.05 -5.90 -9.35
CA THR A 47 14.03 -6.40 -10.73
C THR A 47 13.83 -5.26 -11.73
N ILE A 48 12.87 -4.35 -11.48
CA ILE A 48 12.60 -3.20 -12.34
C ILE A 48 13.82 -2.27 -12.42
N LEU A 49 14.41 -1.90 -11.27
CA LEU A 49 15.58 -1.03 -11.21
C LEU A 49 16.80 -1.65 -11.91
N THR A 50 16.99 -2.96 -11.78
CA THR A 50 18.06 -3.68 -12.47
C THR A 50 17.84 -3.67 -13.99
N LEU A 51 16.63 -3.96 -14.46
CA LEU A 51 16.30 -3.93 -15.89
C LEU A 51 16.48 -2.52 -16.48
N LEU A 52 16.03 -1.49 -15.77
CA LEU A 52 16.22 -0.10 -16.17
C LEU A 52 17.70 0.29 -16.20
N GLY A 53 18.48 -0.08 -15.17
CA GLY A 53 19.92 0.17 -15.12
C GLY A 53 20.67 -0.49 -16.27
N VAL A 54 20.36 -1.75 -16.58
CA VAL A 54 20.94 -2.48 -17.74
C VAL A 54 20.52 -1.83 -19.05
N GLY A 55 19.25 -1.43 -19.19
CA GLY A 55 18.75 -0.73 -20.38
C GLY A 55 19.48 0.59 -20.63
N VAL A 56 19.62 1.42 -19.59
CA VAL A 56 20.36 2.70 -19.65
C VAL A 56 21.83 2.47 -20.01
N TYR A 57 22.49 1.50 -19.38
CA TYR A 57 23.88 1.16 -19.70
C TYR A 57 24.04 0.77 -21.17
N ARG A 58 23.18 -0.12 -21.68
CA ARG A 58 23.22 -0.55 -23.10
C ARG A 58 22.94 0.61 -24.06
N ALA A 59 21.98 1.48 -23.73
CA ALA A 59 21.66 2.63 -24.55
C ALA A 59 22.83 3.62 -24.64
N ILE A 60 23.51 3.90 -23.52
CA ILE A 60 24.69 4.77 -23.49
C ILE A 60 25.84 4.15 -24.28
N ALA A 61 26.12 2.86 -24.05
CA ALA A 61 27.18 2.15 -24.77
C ALA A 61 26.96 2.17 -26.29
N HIS A 62 25.75 1.83 -26.74
CA HIS A 62 25.42 1.82 -28.17
C HIS A 62 25.42 3.23 -28.79
N ALA A 63 24.85 4.23 -28.11
CA ALA A 63 24.84 5.59 -28.62
C ALA A 63 26.26 6.15 -28.80
N HIS A 64 27.16 5.78 -27.89
CA HIS A 64 28.51 6.28 -27.89
C HIS A 64 29.40 5.51 -28.90
N GLU A 65 29.19 4.21 -29.09
CA GLU A 65 29.77 3.42 -30.19
C GLU A 65 29.43 4.02 -31.56
N VAL A 66 28.14 4.28 -31.83
CA VAL A 66 27.68 4.92 -33.08
C VAL A 66 28.28 6.32 -33.28
N THR A 67 28.52 7.04 -32.18
CA THR A 67 29.13 8.39 -32.25
C THR A 67 30.60 8.29 -32.67
N ILE A 68 31.36 7.36 -32.08
CA ILE A 68 32.77 7.13 -32.40
C ILE A 68 32.92 6.68 -33.84
N ASP A 69 32.10 5.72 -34.30
CA ASP A 69 32.17 5.24 -35.68
C ASP A 69 31.90 6.36 -36.70
N ARG A 70 30.95 7.26 -36.41
CA ARG A 70 30.70 8.45 -37.25
C ARG A 70 31.85 9.44 -37.23
N GLU A 71 32.48 9.64 -36.07
CA GLU A 71 33.62 10.55 -35.93
C GLU A 71 34.85 10.03 -36.69
N ILE A 72 35.20 8.74 -36.51
CA ILE A 72 36.28 8.08 -37.25
C ILE A 72 36.02 8.16 -38.75
N LYS A 73 34.79 7.85 -39.19
CA LYS A 73 34.44 7.93 -40.61
C LYS A 73 34.55 9.35 -41.16
N SER A 74 34.05 10.36 -40.44
CA SER A 74 34.14 11.76 -40.89
C SER A 74 35.58 12.23 -41.00
N VAL A 75 36.47 11.80 -40.10
CA VAL A 75 37.90 12.11 -40.18
C VAL A 75 38.55 11.35 -41.34
N ALA A 76 38.19 10.08 -41.53
CA ALA A 76 38.68 9.27 -42.65
C ALA A 76 38.29 9.84 -44.01
N ASP A 77 37.02 10.24 -44.19
CA ASP A 77 36.50 10.86 -45.41
C ASP A 77 37.22 12.20 -45.68
N ALA A 78 37.40 13.05 -44.66
CA ALA A 78 38.11 14.33 -44.82
C ALA A 78 39.58 14.16 -45.23
N ILE A 79 40.27 13.15 -44.69
CA ILE A 79 41.66 12.83 -45.07
C ILE A 79 41.70 12.18 -46.46
N HIS A 80 40.72 11.33 -46.78
CA HIS A 80 40.61 10.67 -48.08
C HIS A 80 40.46 11.69 -49.21
N ASP A 81 39.48 12.59 -49.12
CA ASP A 81 39.21 13.63 -50.11
C ASP A 81 40.43 14.53 -50.32
N ALA A 82 41.10 14.87 -49.22
CA ALA A 82 42.32 15.66 -49.23
C ALA A 82 43.50 14.99 -49.96
N ILE A 83 43.69 13.69 -49.77
CA ILE A 83 44.74 12.90 -50.43
C ILE A 83 44.40 12.72 -51.91
N GLU A 84 43.15 12.41 -52.24
CA GLU A 84 42.71 12.19 -53.63
C GLU A 84 42.90 13.43 -54.50
N VAL A 85 42.65 14.63 -53.95
CA VAL A 85 42.93 15.91 -54.64
C VAL A 85 44.43 16.16 -54.83
N SER A 86 45.27 15.68 -53.91
CA SER A 86 46.70 16.03 -53.88
C SER A 86 47.61 15.00 -54.57
N VAL A 87 47.17 13.75 -54.72
CA VAL A 87 48.00 12.60 -55.12
C VAL A 87 47.22 11.64 -56.02
N SER A 88 47.69 11.42 -57.25
CA SER A 88 47.05 10.51 -58.22
C SER A 88 47.84 9.21 -58.48
N SER A 89 49.02 9.05 -57.86
CA SER A 89 49.84 7.83 -57.98
C SER A 89 50.70 7.59 -56.71
N PRO A 90 51.11 6.32 -56.44
CA PRO A 90 51.93 5.98 -55.27
C PRO A 90 53.24 6.79 -55.16
N GLU A 91 53.86 7.13 -56.29
CA GLU A 91 55.12 7.87 -56.34
C GLU A 91 55.00 9.35 -55.94
N GLN A 92 53.76 9.86 -55.82
CA GLN A 92 53.47 11.26 -55.48
C GLN A 92 53.13 11.47 -54.00
N LEU A 93 53.21 10.45 -53.14
CA LEU A 93 52.95 10.59 -51.70
C LEU A 93 53.83 11.66 -51.04
N ASN A 94 55.04 11.89 -51.53
CA ASN A 94 55.96 12.93 -51.03
C ASN A 94 55.45 14.37 -51.29
N ARG A 95 54.38 14.55 -52.09
CA ARG A 95 53.81 15.86 -52.43
C ARG A 95 52.66 16.29 -51.52
N ILE A 96 52.25 15.43 -50.59
CA ILE A 96 51.20 15.77 -49.62
C ILE A 96 51.69 16.97 -48.79
N PRO A 97 50.95 18.10 -48.74
CA PRO A 97 51.39 19.26 -47.99
C PRO A 97 51.56 18.89 -46.50
N PRO A 98 52.69 19.23 -45.86
CA PRO A 98 52.88 18.97 -44.43
C PRO A 98 51.89 19.75 -43.53
N GLN A 99 51.18 20.73 -44.09
CA GLN A 99 50.08 21.42 -43.40
C GLN A 99 48.81 20.55 -43.27
N LEU A 100 48.69 19.51 -44.11
CA LEU A 100 47.53 18.64 -44.22
C LEU A 100 47.68 17.38 -43.36
N LEU A 101 48.89 16.80 -43.35
CA LEU A 101 49.27 15.69 -42.49
C LEU A 101 50.72 15.91 -41.98
N PRO A 102 50.91 16.64 -40.87
CA PRO A 102 52.25 17.10 -40.45
C PRO A 102 53.20 15.99 -39.98
N ASP A 103 52.66 14.81 -39.64
CA ASP A 103 53.42 13.68 -39.11
C ASP A 103 53.34 12.43 -40.03
N LEU A 104 53.08 12.63 -41.34
CA LEU A 104 53.06 11.53 -42.31
C LEU A 104 54.49 11.12 -42.68
N CYS A 105 54.78 9.85 -42.44
CA CYS A 105 56.03 9.20 -42.74
C CYS A 105 55.89 8.21 -43.88
N ILE A 106 56.84 8.21 -44.81
CA ILE A 106 56.87 7.31 -45.97
C ILE A 106 57.82 6.16 -45.63
N SER A 107 57.47 4.92 -45.99
CA SER A 107 58.13 3.71 -45.48
C SER A 107 59.62 3.58 -45.84
N ASP A 108 60.12 4.38 -46.79
CA ASP A 108 61.51 4.42 -47.23
C ASP A 108 62.39 5.51 -46.56
N GLU A 109 61.84 6.37 -45.70
CA GLU A 109 62.61 7.39 -44.95
C GLU A 109 62.54 7.18 -43.43
N ALA A 110 63.68 7.37 -42.75
CA ALA A 110 63.74 7.34 -41.30
C ALA A 110 62.98 8.54 -40.71
N CYS A 111 61.73 8.30 -40.29
CA CYS A 111 60.94 9.26 -39.54
C CYS A 111 61.73 9.94 -38.43
N ALA A 112 61.85 11.25 -38.48
CA ALA A 112 62.41 12.01 -37.37
C ALA A 112 61.50 11.86 -36.13
N GLY A 113 62.06 11.30 -35.05
CA GLY A 113 61.55 11.42 -33.68
C GLY A 113 60.51 10.38 -33.26
N GLN A 114 60.93 9.43 -32.42
CA GLN A 114 60.04 8.94 -31.38
C GLN A 114 59.57 10.16 -30.57
N ILE A 115 58.31 10.57 -30.69
CA ILE A 115 57.66 11.35 -29.63
C ILE A 115 57.33 10.35 -28.52
N SER A 116 58.37 9.82 -27.89
CA SER A 116 58.27 9.05 -26.68
C SER A 116 57.98 10.03 -25.53
N ASN A 117 56.80 9.90 -24.94
CA ASN A 117 56.42 10.44 -23.63
C ASN A 117 56.39 11.97 -23.50
N LEU A 118 55.31 12.60 -24.01
CA LEU A 118 54.76 13.76 -23.31
C LEU A 118 53.89 13.26 -22.14
N PRO A 119 54.21 13.59 -20.88
CA PRO A 119 53.39 13.19 -19.75
C PRO A 119 51.99 13.83 -19.88
N HIS A 120 50.95 13.00 -19.78
CA HIS A 120 49.52 13.34 -19.93
C HIS A 120 48.95 14.41 -18.98
N HIS A 121 49.76 15.21 -18.29
CA HIS A 121 49.30 16.09 -17.21
C HIS A 121 49.42 17.60 -17.41
N ARG A 122 49.85 18.11 -18.57
CA ARG A 122 49.76 19.56 -18.84
C ARG A 122 49.48 19.90 -20.29
N GLN A 123 48.21 19.93 -20.67
CA GLN A 123 47.74 20.71 -21.83
C GLN A 123 46.26 21.07 -21.62
N ARG A 124 46.02 22.22 -20.98
CA ARG A 124 44.69 22.86 -20.88
C ARG A 124 44.59 24.13 -21.75
N THR A 125 45.54 24.34 -22.66
CA THR A 125 45.65 25.60 -23.41
C THR A 125 46.17 25.35 -24.83
N TYR A 126 45.53 24.42 -25.55
CA TYR A 126 45.55 24.43 -27.02
C TYR A 126 44.14 24.13 -27.52
N PRO A 127 43.63 24.85 -28.54
CA PRO A 127 42.34 24.54 -29.13
C PRO A 127 42.39 23.11 -29.70
N LYS A 128 41.33 22.33 -29.41
CA LYS A 128 41.08 20.99 -29.96
C LYS A 128 40.98 21.03 -31.49
N ASN A 129 42.10 21.16 -32.18
CA ASN A 129 42.19 20.80 -33.59
C ASN A 129 42.66 19.34 -33.61
N TYR A 130 41.78 18.41 -34.00
CA TYR A 130 41.90 17.03 -34.53
C TYR A 130 43.23 16.22 -34.53
N GLN A 131 44.26 16.67 -33.86
CA GLN A 131 45.61 16.18 -33.94
C GLN A 131 45.86 15.33 -32.70
N TYR A 132 46.08 14.03 -32.92
CA TYR A 132 46.75 13.07 -32.02
C TYR A 132 45.94 11.97 -31.31
N ASP A 133 44.67 11.70 -31.67
CA ASP A 133 43.94 10.51 -31.15
C ASP A 133 43.78 9.36 -32.18
N TYR A 134 44.19 9.58 -33.44
CA TYR A 134 44.02 8.63 -34.54
C TYR A 134 45.37 8.11 -35.04
N TYR A 135 45.40 6.86 -35.47
CA TYR A 135 46.47 6.36 -36.33
C TYR A 135 46.00 6.38 -37.78
N ILE A 136 46.94 6.67 -38.67
CA ILE A 136 46.73 6.71 -40.11
C ILE A 136 47.76 5.79 -40.75
N ARG A 137 47.32 4.91 -41.65
CA ARG A 137 48.18 4.06 -42.46
C ARG A 137 47.68 4.08 -43.91
N ILE A 138 48.60 4.21 -44.85
CA ILE A 138 48.33 4.04 -46.28
C ILE A 138 49.00 2.74 -46.68
N VAL A 139 48.22 1.80 -47.22
CA VAL A 139 48.71 0.48 -47.61
C VAL A 139 48.46 0.22 -49.09
N ASP A 140 49.33 -0.54 -49.73
CA ASP A 140 49.09 -1.01 -51.09
C ASP A 140 47.95 -2.07 -51.13
N PRO A 141 47.45 -2.48 -52.31
CA PRO A 141 46.43 -3.52 -52.42
C PRO A 141 46.88 -4.91 -51.91
N ALA A 142 48.18 -5.13 -51.72
CA ALA A 142 48.74 -6.35 -51.13
C ALA A 142 48.80 -6.29 -49.58
N GLY A 143 48.61 -5.10 -48.98
CA GLY A 143 48.65 -4.84 -47.54
C GLY A 143 50.01 -4.32 -47.03
N ASN A 144 50.95 -3.97 -47.90
CA ASN A 144 52.23 -3.41 -47.49
C ASN A 144 52.09 -1.93 -47.13
N LEU A 145 52.77 -1.49 -46.07
CA LEU A 145 52.72 -0.11 -45.58
C LEU A 145 53.49 0.83 -46.52
N LEU A 146 52.79 1.80 -47.11
CA LEU A 146 53.35 2.87 -47.95
C LEU A 146 53.66 4.11 -47.11
N ALA A 147 52.75 4.48 -46.21
CA ALA A 147 52.94 5.61 -45.29
C ALA A 147 52.18 5.43 -43.97
N THR A 148 52.61 6.11 -42.91
CA THR A 148 51.92 6.13 -41.61
C THR A 148 52.01 7.49 -40.94
N GLY A 149 50.98 7.89 -40.20
CA GLY A 149 50.96 9.14 -39.42
C GLY A 149 50.08 9.04 -38.19
N GLY A 150 50.18 10.02 -37.28
CA GLY A 150 49.44 10.01 -36.01
C GLY A 150 50.02 9.03 -34.98
N ILE A 151 49.15 8.43 -34.14
CA ILE A 151 49.56 7.43 -33.13
C ILE A 151 50.10 6.17 -33.83
N ARG A 152 51.14 5.54 -33.28
CA ARG A 152 51.73 4.30 -33.82
C ARG A 152 51.51 3.13 -32.85
N PRO A 153 50.39 2.39 -32.96
CA PRO A 153 50.14 1.24 -32.10
C PRO A 153 51.08 0.08 -32.45
N GLU A 154 51.77 -0.46 -31.43
CA GLU A 154 52.70 -1.57 -31.58
C GLU A 154 51.95 -2.91 -31.69
N GLY A 155 52.31 -3.71 -32.71
CA GLY A 155 51.74 -5.06 -32.89
C GLY A 155 50.36 -5.11 -33.57
N LEU A 156 49.82 -3.98 -34.03
CA LEU A 156 48.58 -3.98 -34.83
C LEU A 156 48.86 -4.53 -36.23
N ALA A 157 48.34 -5.73 -36.54
CA ALA A 157 48.58 -6.44 -37.78
C ALA A 157 48.20 -5.61 -39.03
N LEU A 158 49.05 -5.65 -40.07
CA LEU A 158 48.71 -5.12 -41.38
C LEU A 158 47.73 -6.09 -42.05
N THR A 159 46.43 -5.85 -41.88
CA THR A 159 45.37 -6.68 -42.46
C THR A 159 45.13 -6.32 -43.92
N LYS A 160 44.77 -7.32 -44.73
CA LYS A 160 44.24 -7.09 -46.08
C LYS A 160 42.99 -6.19 -45.97
N PRO A 161 42.90 -5.12 -46.76
CA PRO A 161 41.77 -4.20 -46.70
C PRO A 161 40.47 -4.91 -47.07
N SER A 162 39.51 -4.97 -46.14
CA SER A 162 38.20 -5.64 -46.32
C SER A 162 37.19 -5.19 -45.25
N PRO A 163 35.87 -5.24 -45.52
CA PRO A 163 34.84 -4.22 -45.17
C PRO A 163 35.26 -2.81 -44.69
N PRO A 164 34.32 -1.81 -44.70
CA PRO A 164 34.65 -0.42 -44.39
C PRO A 164 34.94 -0.14 -42.91
N LEU A 165 34.57 -1.03 -41.98
CA LEU A 165 34.84 -0.90 -40.53
C LEU A 165 35.39 -2.23 -39.99
N GLN A 166 36.50 -2.17 -39.25
CA GLN A 166 37.15 -3.32 -38.60
C GLN A 166 37.47 -3.00 -37.14
N SER A 167 37.22 -3.95 -36.23
CA SER A 167 37.76 -3.91 -34.86
C SER A 167 39.03 -4.76 -34.81
N LEU A 168 40.13 -4.13 -34.42
CA LEU A 168 41.46 -4.74 -34.32
C LEU A 168 41.93 -4.72 -32.88
N ARG A 169 42.87 -5.61 -32.54
CA ARG A 169 43.53 -5.58 -31.23
C ARG A 169 45.03 -5.49 -31.41
N ASP A 170 45.66 -4.66 -30.59
CA ASP A 170 47.11 -4.54 -30.56
C ASP A 170 47.75 -5.66 -29.72
N SER A 171 49.08 -5.61 -29.57
CA SER A 171 49.84 -6.59 -28.79
C SER A 171 49.55 -6.56 -27.29
N GLU A 172 49.03 -5.45 -26.77
CA GLU A 172 48.61 -5.28 -25.38
C GLU A 172 47.15 -5.70 -25.16
N GLY A 173 46.42 -6.03 -26.23
CA GLY A 173 45.01 -6.41 -26.20
C GLY A 173 44.04 -5.24 -26.22
N GLN A 174 44.50 -4.01 -26.48
CA GLN A 174 43.66 -2.84 -26.63
C GLN A 174 42.88 -2.90 -27.94
N GLU A 175 41.59 -2.54 -27.89
CA GLU A 175 40.71 -2.59 -29.03
C GLU A 175 40.75 -1.27 -29.81
N TYR A 176 40.86 -1.37 -31.13
CA TYR A 176 40.91 -0.25 -32.06
C TYR A 176 39.80 -0.39 -33.09
N HIS A 177 39.05 0.67 -33.34
CA HIS A 177 38.11 0.73 -34.46
C HIS A 177 38.81 1.42 -35.63
N GLN A 178 38.79 0.78 -36.80
CA GLN A 178 39.46 1.23 -38.01
C GLN A 178 38.47 1.32 -39.16
N VAL A 179 38.52 2.42 -39.90
CA VAL A 179 37.85 2.59 -41.18
C VAL A 179 38.86 2.43 -42.32
N ALA A 180 38.46 1.72 -43.38
CA ALA A 180 39.27 1.51 -44.57
C ALA A 180 38.59 2.12 -45.80
N LEU A 181 39.26 3.06 -46.47
CA LEU A 181 38.81 3.74 -47.69
C LEU A 181 39.76 3.45 -48.84
N ALA A 182 39.23 3.19 -50.03
CA ALA A 182 40.02 2.86 -51.22
C ALA A 182 40.48 4.16 -51.92
N LEU A 183 41.77 4.29 -52.20
CA LEU A 183 42.36 5.39 -52.98
C LEU A 183 42.59 4.92 -54.43
N GLY A 184 42.01 5.61 -55.41
CA GLY A 184 42.09 5.22 -56.83
C GLY A 184 41.92 6.40 -57.77
N ASN A 185 42.25 6.22 -59.05
CA ASN A 185 41.96 7.23 -60.07
C ASN A 185 40.55 6.99 -60.64
N ASP A 186 39.64 7.94 -60.39
CA ASP A 186 38.33 8.14 -61.01
C ASP A 186 37.60 6.83 -61.41
N GLY A 187 37.58 5.88 -60.47
CA GLY A 187 36.77 4.65 -60.53
C GLY A 187 37.35 3.43 -61.27
N GLN A 188 38.57 3.41 -61.81
CA GLN A 188 39.07 2.23 -62.55
C GLN A 188 40.26 1.47 -61.96
N GLN A 189 41.11 2.07 -61.12
CA GLN A 189 42.21 1.33 -60.49
C GLN A 189 42.52 1.86 -59.08
N VAL A 190 42.24 1.02 -58.06
CA VAL A 190 42.63 1.27 -56.66
C VAL A 190 44.13 1.03 -56.52
N TRP A 191 44.88 2.07 -56.18
CA TRP A 191 46.34 1.98 -56.03
C TRP A 191 46.78 1.91 -54.56
N ALA A 192 45.93 2.30 -53.60
CA ALA A 192 46.17 2.14 -52.17
C ALA A 192 44.87 2.12 -51.36
N TYR A 193 44.98 1.83 -50.07
CA TYR A 193 43.90 1.98 -49.09
C TYR A 193 44.36 2.89 -47.95
N LEU A 194 43.53 3.87 -47.60
CA LEU A 194 43.66 4.69 -46.42
C LEU A 194 42.99 3.99 -45.24
N LEU A 195 43.76 3.72 -44.20
CA LEU A 195 43.31 3.14 -42.95
C LEU A 195 43.40 4.22 -41.87
N VAL A 196 42.27 4.56 -41.25
CA VAL A 196 42.20 5.50 -40.13
C VAL A 196 41.53 4.81 -38.96
N GLY A 197 42.17 4.80 -37.79
CA GLY A 197 41.58 4.18 -36.61
C GLY A 197 41.95 4.86 -35.31
N ARG A 198 41.21 4.53 -34.24
CA ARG A 198 41.38 5.08 -32.89
C ARG A 198 41.19 3.99 -31.83
N SER A 199 41.89 4.14 -30.70
CA SER A 199 41.75 3.27 -29.52
C SER A 199 40.40 3.47 -28.83
N PHE A 200 39.81 2.36 -28.39
CA PHE A 200 38.60 2.33 -27.57
C PHE A 200 38.88 2.43 -26.05
N GLU A 201 40.14 2.61 -25.62
CA GLU A 201 40.50 2.63 -24.19
C GLU A 201 39.80 3.77 -23.42
N ASP A 202 39.71 4.96 -24.02
CA ASP A 202 39.00 6.10 -23.42
C ASP A 202 37.51 5.79 -23.20
N PHE A 203 36.93 5.03 -24.12
CA PHE A 203 35.54 4.60 -24.08
C PHE A 203 35.31 3.57 -22.96
N ASP A 204 36.21 2.60 -22.82
CA ASP A 204 36.12 1.59 -21.75
C ASP A 204 36.26 2.22 -20.36
N ARG A 205 37.17 3.20 -20.20
CA ARG A 205 37.29 3.96 -18.94
C ARG A 205 36.01 4.72 -18.62
N TYR A 206 35.40 5.38 -19.61
CA TYR A 206 34.13 6.07 -19.44
C TYR A 206 32.99 5.12 -19.06
N LEU A 207 32.81 4.02 -19.81
CA LEU A 207 31.78 3.02 -19.51
C LEU A 207 31.97 2.35 -18.15
N SER A 208 33.22 2.13 -17.73
CA SER A 208 33.50 1.58 -16.39
C SER A 208 33.03 2.51 -15.28
N THR A 209 33.18 3.83 -15.46
CA THR A 209 32.71 4.85 -14.51
C THR A 209 31.19 4.87 -14.45
N VAL A 210 30.52 4.82 -15.61
CA VAL A 210 29.05 4.72 -15.71
C VAL A 210 28.55 3.43 -15.05
N ARG A 211 29.23 2.29 -15.27
CA ARG A 211 28.88 1.00 -14.65
C ARG A 211 28.93 1.09 -13.13
N TRP A 212 30.01 1.63 -12.57
CA TRP A 212 30.15 1.73 -11.12
C TRP A 212 29.16 2.72 -10.50
N SER A 213 28.88 3.85 -11.15
CA SER A 213 27.88 4.80 -10.66
C SER A 213 26.47 4.20 -10.66
N LEU A 214 26.11 3.43 -11.70
CA LEU A 214 24.84 2.68 -11.74
C LEU A 214 24.76 1.60 -10.66
N LEU A 215 25.84 0.85 -10.40
CA LEU A 215 25.86 -0.18 -9.35
C LEU A 215 25.70 0.42 -7.95
N ILE A 216 26.42 1.51 -7.65
CA ILE A 216 26.29 2.21 -6.36
C ILE A 216 24.88 2.79 -6.21
N GLY A 217 24.35 3.41 -7.27
CA GLY A 217 22.98 3.93 -7.29
C GLY A 217 21.94 2.83 -7.07
N LEU A 218 22.12 1.65 -7.68
CA LEU A 218 21.25 0.49 -7.49
C LEU A 218 21.26 0.02 -6.02
N LEU A 219 22.43 -0.11 -5.40
CA LEU A 219 22.52 -0.52 -4.00
C LEU A 219 21.87 0.49 -3.05
N LEU A 220 22.08 1.79 -3.27
CA LEU A 220 21.49 2.84 -2.45
C LEU A 220 19.96 2.88 -2.62
N SER A 221 19.47 2.77 -3.84
CA SER A 221 18.03 2.72 -4.12
C SER A 221 17.38 1.47 -3.50
N LEU A 222 18.02 0.29 -3.56
CA LEU A 222 17.53 -0.93 -2.91
C LEU A 222 17.43 -0.78 -1.39
N LEU A 223 18.39 -0.09 -0.76
CA LEU A 223 18.33 0.19 0.68
C LEU A 223 17.14 1.09 1.02
N VAL A 224 16.94 2.18 0.26
CA VAL A 224 15.79 3.08 0.44
C VAL A 224 14.47 2.33 0.24
N VAL A 225 14.36 1.53 -0.82
CA VAL A 225 13.17 0.71 -1.12
C VAL A 225 12.91 -0.28 0.01
N THR A 226 13.94 -0.91 0.58
CA THR A 226 13.78 -1.86 1.69
C THR A 226 13.21 -1.19 2.93
N VAL A 227 13.75 -0.02 3.31
CA VAL A 227 13.28 0.75 4.46
C VAL A 227 11.84 1.24 4.22
N ALA A 228 11.57 1.83 3.06
CA ALA A 228 10.24 2.33 2.70
C ALA A 228 9.21 1.19 2.66
N SER A 229 9.56 0.06 2.04
CA SER A 229 8.70 -1.14 1.95
C SER A 229 8.36 -1.69 3.34
N TRP A 230 9.35 -1.77 4.24
CA TRP A 230 9.13 -2.20 5.62
C TRP A 230 8.20 -1.25 6.40
N TRP A 231 8.37 0.05 6.22
CA TRP A 231 7.55 1.08 6.87
C TRP A 231 6.10 1.06 6.36
N LEU A 232 5.91 1.06 5.04
CA LEU A 232 4.61 1.11 4.38
C LEU A 232 3.80 -0.17 4.60
N SER A 233 4.45 -1.34 4.58
CA SER A 233 3.82 -2.61 4.97
C SER A 233 3.34 -2.60 6.43
N GLY A 234 4.07 -1.91 7.32
CA GLY A 234 3.65 -1.71 8.71
C GLY A 234 2.38 -0.86 8.82
N LEU A 235 2.29 0.24 8.07
CA LEU A 235 1.11 1.10 8.04
C LEU A 235 -0.13 0.35 7.50
N ALA A 236 0.03 -0.40 6.41
CA ALA A 236 -1.07 -1.16 5.81
C ALA A 236 -1.61 -2.27 6.72
N MET A 237 -0.77 -2.90 7.55
CA MET A 237 -1.19 -4.01 8.41
C MET A 237 -1.90 -3.56 9.70
N ARG A 238 -1.65 -2.34 10.19
CA ARG A 238 -2.26 -1.81 11.43
C ARG A 238 -3.80 -1.89 11.45
N PRO A 239 -4.54 -1.35 10.45
CA PRO A 239 -6.00 -1.39 10.47
C PRO A 239 -6.54 -2.82 10.39
N ILE A 240 -5.88 -3.69 9.60
CA ILE A 240 -6.27 -5.11 9.46
C ILE A 240 -6.13 -5.83 10.81
N TYR A 241 -5.04 -5.57 11.53
CA TYR A 241 -4.80 -6.18 12.84
C TYR A 241 -5.86 -5.75 13.87
N GLN A 242 -6.21 -4.46 13.90
CA GLN A 242 -7.24 -3.93 14.79
C GLN A 242 -8.62 -4.52 14.48
N SER A 243 -9.02 -4.51 13.21
CA SER A 243 -10.30 -5.09 12.77
C SER A 243 -10.37 -6.59 13.08
N TYR A 244 -9.29 -7.34 12.83
CA TYR A 244 -9.25 -8.76 13.13
C TYR A 244 -9.39 -9.07 14.63
N HIS A 245 -8.70 -8.31 15.48
CA HIS A 245 -8.84 -8.47 16.94
C HIS A 245 -10.26 -8.13 17.42
N GLN A 246 -10.87 -7.07 16.88
CA GLN A 246 -12.26 -6.71 17.19
C GLN A 246 -13.23 -7.81 16.78
N ILE A 247 -13.07 -8.41 15.59
CA ILE A 247 -13.89 -9.53 15.13
C ILE A 247 -13.71 -10.74 16.05
N GLN A 248 -12.49 -11.06 16.46
CA GLN A 248 -12.24 -12.17 17.38
C GLN A 248 -12.88 -11.95 18.74
N GLN A 249 -12.71 -10.76 19.32
CA GLN A 249 -13.33 -10.39 20.60
C GLN A 249 -14.86 -10.47 20.48
N PHE A 250 -15.44 -9.84 19.47
CA PHE A 250 -16.87 -9.89 19.20
C PHE A 250 -17.40 -11.32 19.07
N THR A 251 -16.71 -12.18 18.33
CA THR A 251 -17.13 -13.59 18.15
C THR A 251 -17.05 -14.35 19.47
N GLY A 252 -15.99 -14.12 20.26
CA GLY A 252 -15.81 -14.74 21.57
C GLY A 252 -16.88 -14.32 22.57
N ASP A 253 -17.14 -13.01 22.65
CA ASP A 253 -18.14 -12.42 23.55
C ASP A 253 -19.55 -12.85 23.14
N ALA A 254 -19.88 -12.84 21.84
CA ALA A 254 -21.14 -13.36 21.33
C ALA A 254 -21.34 -14.84 21.68
N ALA A 255 -20.32 -15.68 21.51
CA ALA A 255 -20.39 -17.09 21.87
C ALA A 255 -20.60 -17.29 23.38
N HIS A 256 -20.00 -16.44 24.22
CA HIS A 256 -20.19 -16.49 25.66
C HIS A 256 -21.62 -16.09 26.06
N GLU A 257 -22.11 -14.96 25.55
CA GLU A 257 -23.45 -14.46 25.85
C GLU A 257 -24.57 -15.35 25.30
N LEU A 258 -24.34 -16.06 24.18
CA LEU A 258 -25.27 -17.07 23.65
C LEU A 258 -25.30 -18.36 24.52
N ARG A 259 -24.16 -18.74 25.11
CA ARG A 259 -24.06 -19.97 25.91
C ARG A 259 -24.88 -19.89 27.20
N THR A 260 -24.95 -18.73 27.82
CA THR A 260 -25.65 -18.52 29.10
C THR A 260 -27.16 -18.83 29.04
N PRO A 261 -27.98 -18.22 28.16
CA PRO A 261 -29.40 -18.54 28.05
C PRO A 261 -29.62 -19.98 27.58
N LEU A 262 -28.77 -20.51 26.70
CA LEU A 262 -28.85 -21.89 26.24
C LEU A 262 -28.61 -22.90 27.37
N ALA A 263 -27.61 -22.65 28.23
CA ALA A 263 -27.33 -23.47 29.40
C ALA A 263 -28.47 -23.40 30.42
N ALA A 264 -29.09 -22.22 30.61
CA ALA A 264 -30.24 -22.05 31.48
C ALA A 264 -31.47 -22.83 30.97
N ILE A 265 -31.78 -22.75 29.67
CA ILE A 265 -32.85 -23.55 29.05
C ILE A 265 -32.57 -25.03 29.26
N ARG A 266 -31.36 -25.49 28.95
CA ARG A 266 -30.99 -26.91 29.07
C ARG A 266 -31.11 -27.40 30.51
N ALA A 267 -30.58 -26.66 31.49
CA ALA A 267 -30.66 -27.02 32.89
C ALA A 267 -32.12 -27.08 33.39
N THR A 268 -32.96 -26.13 32.97
CA THR A 268 -34.38 -26.09 33.33
C THR A 268 -35.11 -27.32 32.77
N VAL A 269 -34.90 -27.64 31.49
CA VAL A 269 -35.50 -28.81 30.84
C VAL A 269 -34.98 -30.12 31.45
N GLU A 270 -33.67 -30.26 31.66
CA GLU A 270 -33.07 -31.45 32.29
C GLU A 270 -33.60 -31.67 33.71
N SER A 271 -33.84 -30.59 34.47
CA SER A 271 -34.41 -30.67 35.82
C SER A 271 -35.82 -31.26 35.78
N VAL A 272 -36.67 -30.78 34.86
CA VAL A 272 -38.06 -31.24 34.73
C VAL A 272 -38.13 -32.67 34.19
N LEU A 273 -37.26 -33.05 33.26
CA LEU A 273 -37.19 -34.42 32.73
C LEU A 273 -36.81 -35.48 33.78
N ARG A 274 -36.22 -35.08 34.92
CA ARG A 274 -35.86 -35.99 36.02
C ARG A 274 -37.03 -36.22 37.00
N LEU A 275 -38.11 -35.44 36.89
CA LEU A 275 -39.27 -35.57 37.77
C LEU A 275 -40.24 -36.63 37.22
N PRO A 276 -40.70 -37.58 38.04
CA PRO A 276 -41.62 -38.63 37.60
C PRO A 276 -43.04 -38.10 37.31
N ARG A 277 -43.43 -36.98 37.92
CA ARG A 277 -44.65 -36.19 37.67
C ARG A 277 -44.37 -34.72 37.94
N ILE A 278 -45.05 -33.85 37.22
CA ILE A 278 -44.96 -32.38 37.37
C ILE A 278 -46.37 -31.85 37.55
N SER A 279 -46.56 -30.86 38.43
CA SER A 279 -47.84 -30.15 38.56
C SER A 279 -48.05 -29.19 37.38
N GLU A 280 -49.30 -28.80 37.13
CA GLU A 280 -49.61 -27.82 36.08
C GLU A 280 -48.94 -26.46 36.33
N GLU A 281 -48.85 -26.06 37.60
CA GLU A 281 -48.20 -24.81 38.04
C GLU A 281 -46.69 -24.84 37.74
N GLU A 282 -45.98 -25.90 38.14
CA GLU A 282 -44.55 -26.07 37.83
C GLU A 282 -44.28 -26.18 36.32
N ALA A 283 -45.21 -26.77 35.56
CA ALA A 283 -45.14 -26.83 34.11
C ALA A 283 -45.22 -25.42 33.49
N GLN A 284 -46.17 -24.61 33.95
CA GLN A 284 -46.34 -23.23 33.48
C GLN A 284 -45.11 -22.39 33.82
N GLU A 285 -44.61 -22.44 35.07
CA GLU A 285 -43.39 -21.73 35.45
C GLU A 285 -42.18 -22.13 34.59
N THR A 286 -41.99 -23.42 34.36
CA THR A 286 -40.93 -23.96 33.50
C THR A 286 -41.04 -23.39 32.08
N LEU A 287 -42.24 -23.44 31.48
CA LEU A 287 -42.48 -22.93 30.14
C LEU A 287 -42.26 -21.41 30.06
N THR A 288 -42.66 -20.66 31.10
CA THR A 288 -42.38 -19.23 31.20
C THR A 288 -40.89 -18.93 31.23
N VAL A 289 -40.10 -19.71 32.00
CA VAL A 289 -38.64 -19.57 32.05
C VAL A 289 -38.01 -19.87 30.69
N VAL A 290 -38.40 -20.97 30.04
CA VAL A 290 -37.89 -21.35 28.72
C VAL A 290 -38.25 -20.30 27.66
N ASN A 291 -39.50 -19.83 27.63
CA ASN A 291 -39.95 -18.82 26.69
C ASN A 291 -39.17 -17.51 26.86
N ARG A 292 -38.97 -17.06 28.11
CA ARG A 292 -38.17 -15.85 28.42
C ARG A 292 -36.72 -15.98 27.93
N GLN A 293 -36.07 -17.12 28.13
CA GLN A 293 -34.71 -17.31 27.63
C GLN A 293 -34.65 -17.42 26.08
N SER A 294 -35.68 -18.01 25.45
CA SER A 294 -35.80 -18.09 23.99
C SER A 294 -35.96 -16.70 23.36
N GLN A 295 -36.81 -15.86 23.94
CA GLN A 295 -36.96 -14.47 23.53
C GLN A 295 -35.65 -13.70 23.69
N ARG A 296 -34.96 -13.87 24.82
CA ARG A 296 -33.63 -13.25 25.04
C ARG A 296 -32.61 -13.66 23.98
N LEU A 297 -32.57 -14.94 23.62
CA LEU A 297 -31.68 -15.46 22.57
C LEU A 297 -32.02 -14.84 21.21
N THR A 298 -33.31 -14.71 20.90
CA THR A 298 -33.82 -14.13 19.65
C THR A 298 -33.42 -12.65 19.52
N THR A 299 -33.61 -11.87 20.59
CA THR A 299 -33.17 -10.46 20.64
C THR A 299 -31.66 -10.35 20.46
N LEU A 300 -30.88 -11.18 21.15
CA LEU A 300 -29.42 -11.15 21.07
C LEU A 300 -28.93 -11.47 19.65
N VAL A 301 -29.46 -12.52 19.01
CA VAL A 301 -29.11 -12.84 17.61
C VAL A 301 -29.48 -11.69 16.67
N SER A 302 -30.64 -11.06 16.89
CA SER A 302 -31.11 -9.93 16.09
C SER A 302 -30.21 -8.69 16.27
N ASP A 303 -29.77 -8.41 17.49
CA ASP A 303 -28.79 -7.37 17.83
C ASP A 303 -27.44 -7.61 17.13
N LEU A 304 -26.92 -8.84 17.17
CA LEU A 304 -25.65 -9.19 16.52
C LEU A 304 -25.73 -9.04 15.00
N LEU A 305 -26.84 -9.50 14.39
CA LEU A 305 -27.07 -9.35 12.95
C LEU A 305 -27.20 -7.89 12.55
N LEU A 306 -27.87 -7.06 13.36
CA LEU A 306 -27.96 -5.62 13.11
C LEU A 306 -26.58 -4.96 13.18
N LEU A 307 -25.80 -5.21 14.22
CA LEU A 307 -24.45 -4.66 14.36
C LEU A 307 -23.55 -5.05 13.19
N SER A 308 -23.58 -6.32 12.79
CA SER A 308 -22.83 -6.79 11.63
C SER A 308 -23.25 -6.10 10.33
N ARG A 309 -24.52 -5.68 10.20
CA ARG A 309 -25.01 -4.93 9.04
C ARG A 309 -24.57 -3.47 9.10
N LEU A 310 -24.64 -2.84 10.27
CA LEU A 310 -24.22 -1.44 10.47
C LEU A 310 -22.71 -1.25 10.27
N ASP A 311 -21.90 -2.28 10.54
CA ASP A 311 -20.46 -2.28 10.26
C ASP A 311 -20.12 -2.39 8.76
N SER A 312 -21.06 -2.87 7.95
CA SER A 312 -20.85 -3.05 6.52
C SER A 312 -21.32 -1.81 5.77
N GLU A 313 -20.37 -1.01 5.27
CA GLU A 313 -20.65 0.18 4.46
C GLU A 313 -21.34 -0.13 3.11
N GLN A 314 -21.56 -1.40 2.79
CA GLN A 314 -21.94 -1.86 1.44
C GLN A 314 -23.45 -1.85 1.16
N ARG A 315 -24.32 -1.48 2.12
CA ARG A 315 -25.77 -1.43 1.89
C ARG A 315 -26.31 0.00 1.97
N PRO A 316 -26.97 0.50 0.90
CA PRO A 316 -27.71 1.74 1.00
C PRO A 316 -28.86 1.59 1.99
N MET A 317 -28.88 2.45 2.99
CA MET A 317 -30.00 2.60 3.92
C MET A 317 -31.22 3.12 3.15
N VAL A 318 -32.39 2.52 3.38
CA VAL A 318 -33.65 3.06 2.84
C VAL A 318 -33.98 4.29 3.65
N LYS A 319 -33.86 5.47 3.02
CA LYS A 319 -34.10 6.74 3.69
C LYS A 319 -35.48 7.27 3.34
N SER A 320 -36.29 7.53 4.36
CA SER A 320 -37.57 8.23 4.28
C SER A 320 -37.54 9.50 5.13
N LEU A 321 -38.56 10.34 4.98
CA LEU A 321 -38.73 11.54 5.79
C LEU A 321 -39.39 11.15 7.13
N CYS A 322 -38.61 11.06 8.20
CA CYS A 322 -39.07 10.62 9.52
C CYS A 322 -39.45 11.82 10.39
N CYS A 323 -40.64 11.79 10.99
CA CYS A 323 -41.06 12.78 11.98
C CYS A 323 -40.55 12.38 13.37
N LEU A 324 -39.68 13.19 13.97
CA LEU A 324 -39.07 12.83 15.26
C LEU A 324 -40.08 12.87 16.42
N GLN A 325 -41.08 13.75 16.36
CA GLN A 325 -42.12 13.80 17.39
C GLN A 325 -42.93 12.50 17.47
N ASP A 326 -43.24 11.91 16.31
CA ASP A 326 -44.02 10.67 16.23
C ASP A 326 -43.22 9.53 16.85
N VAL A 327 -41.96 9.36 16.41
CA VAL A 327 -41.02 8.36 16.97
C VAL A 327 -40.87 8.49 18.49
N LEU A 328 -40.70 9.70 19.01
CA LEU A 328 -40.53 9.90 20.45
C LEU A 328 -41.81 9.64 21.25
N SER A 329 -42.98 9.97 20.68
CA SER A 329 -44.27 9.74 21.32
C SER A 329 -44.57 8.25 21.42
N ASP A 330 -44.35 7.51 20.33
CA ASP A 330 -44.53 6.06 20.27
C ASP A 330 -43.66 5.34 21.30
N ILE A 331 -42.39 5.75 21.47
CA ILE A 331 -41.48 5.16 22.46
C ILE A 331 -41.97 5.41 23.89
N VAL A 332 -42.46 6.62 24.18
CA VAL A 332 -42.96 6.95 25.52
C VAL A 332 -44.22 6.15 25.83
N GLU A 333 -45.11 5.98 24.86
CA GLU A 333 -46.30 5.15 25.00
C GLU A 333 -45.94 3.67 25.23
N GLU A 334 -45.03 3.10 24.42
CA GLU A 334 -44.58 1.71 24.56
C GLU A 334 -43.90 1.49 25.93
N MET A 335 -43.09 2.45 26.38
CA MET A 335 -42.28 2.32 27.59
C MET A 335 -43.01 2.71 28.88
N ALA A 336 -44.22 3.25 28.79
CA ALA A 336 -44.99 3.69 29.94
C ALA A 336 -45.23 2.57 30.97
N ALA A 337 -45.62 1.37 30.51
CA ALA A 337 -45.90 0.24 31.41
C ALA A 337 -44.63 -0.22 32.16
N PHE A 338 -43.49 -0.25 31.48
CA PHE A 338 -42.21 -0.61 32.09
C PHE A 338 -41.74 0.46 33.08
N ALA A 339 -41.84 1.74 32.71
CA ALA A 339 -41.50 2.84 33.61
C ALA A 339 -42.35 2.82 34.89
N ILE A 340 -43.67 2.55 34.77
CA ILE A 340 -44.57 2.41 35.93
C ILE A 340 -44.15 1.23 36.82
N ALA A 341 -43.83 0.07 36.21
CA ALA A 341 -43.38 -1.11 36.95
C ALA A 341 -42.09 -0.85 37.75
N GLU A 342 -41.16 -0.07 37.17
CA GLU A 342 -39.90 0.34 37.81
C GLU A 342 -40.04 1.60 38.70
N GLN A 343 -41.25 2.14 38.86
CA GLN A 343 -41.55 3.36 39.63
C GLN A 343 -40.80 4.60 39.14
N ILE A 344 -40.66 4.75 37.83
CA ILE A 344 -39.97 5.85 37.16
C ILE A 344 -40.96 6.80 36.50
N THR A 345 -40.75 8.10 36.67
CA THR A 345 -41.51 9.12 35.93
C THR A 345 -40.89 9.31 34.54
N LEU A 346 -41.59 8.85 33.50
CA LEU A 346 -41.17 9.03 32.11
C LEU A 346 -41.91 10.21 31.46
N THR A 347 -41.17 11.20 30.95
CA THR A 347 -41.75 12.38 30.28
C THR A 347 -41.07 12.70 28.96
N VAL A 348 -41.80 13.39 28.08
CA VAL A 348 -41.25 13.98 26.84
C VAL A 348 -41.58 15.47 26.77
N ASP A 349 -40.60 16.26 26.37
CA ASP A 349 -40.68 17.71 26.21
C ASP A 349 -40.27 18.11 24.78
N PHE A 350 -41.21 18.71 24.05
CA PHE A 350 -41.01 19.18 22.67
C PHE A 350 -40.73 20.69 22.67
N LYS A 351 -39.45 21.06 22.61
CA LYS A 351 -39.00 22.47 22.53
C LYS A 351 -38.90 22.97 21.10
N THR A 352 -39.93 22.68 20.29
CA THR A 352 -40.02 23.11 18.90
C THR A 352 -41.46 23.46 18.55
N GLN A 353 -41.64 24.52 17.75
CA GLN A 353 -42.97 24.95 17.29
C GLN A 353 -43.47 24.18 16.07
N LYS A 354 -42.58 23.49 15.34
CA LYS A 354 -42.91 22.74 14.12
C LYS A 354 -42.43 21.28 14.22
N PRO A 355 -43.11 20.34 13.54
CA PRO A 355 -42.62 18.97 13.39
C PRO A 355 -41.21 18.96 12.79
N LEU A 356 -40.28 18.28 13.46
CA LEU A 356 -38.89 18.16 13.01
C LEU A 356 -38.76 16.88 12.23
N LYS A 357 -38.36 17.02 10.97
CA LYS A 357 -38.21 15.90 10.05
C LYS A 357 -36.76 15.70 9.67
N VAL A 358 -36.32 14.46 9.68
CA VAL A 358 -34.97 14.04 9.28
C VAL A 358 -35.04 13.00 8.19
N LEU A 359 -34.00 12.93 7.36
CA LEU A 359 -33.88 11.89 6.34
C LEU A 359 -33.20 10.66 6.93
N GLY A 360 -33.93 9.57 7.12
CA GLY A 360 -33.41 8.39 7.82
C GLY A 360 -34.24 7.14 7.65
N ASP A 361 -33.85 6.09 8.37
CA ASP A 361 -34.63 4.87 8.54
C ASP A 361 -35.35 4.97 9.88
N GLU A 362 -36.68 5.09 9.83
CA GLU A 362 -37.52 5.32 11.00
C GLU A 362 -37.42 4.21 12.05
N GLU A 363 -37.37 2.95 11.61
CA GLU A 363 -37.24 1.77 12.50
C GLU A 363 -35.89 1.80 13.23
N GLN A 364 -34.83 2.20 12.54
CA GLN A 364 -33.52 2.36 13.17
C GLN A 364 -33.50 3.53 14.16
N LEU A 365 -34.06 4.68 13.80
CA LEU A 365 -34.14 5.84 14.71
C LEU A 365 -34.97 5.51 15.95
N TYR A 366 -36.09 4.81 15.78
CA TYR A 366 -36.90 4.27 16.87
C TYR A 366 -36.07 3.40 17.80
N ARG A 367 -35.39 2.38 17.26
CA ARG A 367 -34.56 1.46 18.04
C ARG A 367 -33.40 2.15 18.75
N LEU A 368 -32.80 3.15 18.13
CA LEU A 368 -31.73 3.95 18.73
C LEU A 368 -32.23 4.66 19.99
N VAL A 369 -33.37 5.37 19.91
CA VAL A 369 -33.90 6.10 21.06
C VAL A 369 -34.44 5.14 22.11
N LEU A 370 -35.12 4.06 21.70
CA LEU A 370 -35.62 3.02 22.59
C LEU A 370 -34.49 2.41 23.44
N ASN A 371 -33.32 2.15 22.84
CA ASN A 371 -32.15 1.67 23.58
C ASN A 371 -31.67 2.66 24.64
N LEU A 372 -31.73 3.97 24.37
CA LEU A 372 -31.35 4.99 25.35
C LEU A 372 -32.38 5.08 26.49
N VAL A 373 -33.68 5.05 26.16
CA VAL A 373 -34.77 5.11 27.15
C VAL A 373 -34.77 3.88 28.04
N ASN A 374 -34.61 2.68 27.47
CA ASN A 374 -34.55 1.44 28.24
C ASN A 374 -33.35 1.46 29.21
N ASN A 375 -32.18 1.94 28.78
CA ASN A 375 -31.04 2.13 29.68
C ASN A 375 -31.35 3.16 30.78
N ALA A 376 -31.94 4.30 30.42
CA ALA A 376 -32.30 5.33 31.38
C ALA A 376 -33.24 4.78 32.46
N ILE A 377 -34.29 4.04 32.11
CA ILE A 377 -35.22 3.40 33.06
C ILE A 377 -34.47 2.36 33.91
N THR A 378 -33.72 1.46 33.28
CA THR A 378 -33.02 0.35 33.96
C THR A 378 -32.01 0.81 35.02
N TYR A 379 -31.34 1.94 34.78
CA TYR A 379 -30.28 2.45 35.67
C TYR A 379 -30.74 3.61 36.57
N THR A 380 -32.03 3.94 36.54
CA THR A 380 -32.64 4.91 37.47
C THR A 380 -33.25 4.17 38.66
N PRO A 381 -32.90 4.53 39.90
CA PRO A 381 -33.57 3.98 41.08
C PRO A 381 -35.06 4.34 41.13
N ALA A 382 -35.86 3.48 41.76
CA ALA A 382 -37.29 3.72 42.01
C ALA A 382 -37.55 5.13 42.61
N GLY A 383 -38.56 5.81 42.08
CA GLY A 383 -38.88 7.20 42.41
C GLY A 383 -38.12 8.26 41.60
N GLY A 384 -37.21 7.85 40.70
CA GLY A 384 -36.49 8.76 39.81
C GLY A 384 -37.28 9.19 38.56
N GLN A 385 -36.61 9.93 37.68
CA GLN A 385 -37.18 10.51 36.47
C GLN A 385 -36.31 10.26 35.24
N VAL A 386 -36.97 10.01 34.11
CA VAL A 386 -36.39 9.99 32.78
C VAL A 386 -37.14 10.98 31.90
N THR A 387 -36.41 11.90 31.26
CA THR A 387 -36.98 12.94 30.41
C THR A 387 -36.34 12.90 29.03
N LEU A 388 -37.19 12.78 28.00
CA LEU A 388 -36.82 12.98 26.61
C LEU A 388 -37.04 14.45 26.25
N THR A 389 -36.08 15.07 25.58
CA THR A 389 -36.22 16.44 25.06
C THR A 389 -35.87 16.48 23.59
N LEU A 390 -36.75 17.05 22.78
CA LEU A 390 -36.49 17.33 21.37
C LEU A 390 -36.42 18.84 21.15
N GLN A 391 -35.33 19.31 20.58
CA GLN A 391 -35.13 20.72 20.23
C GLN A 391 -34.43 20.85 18.88
N GLN A 392 -34.63 21.99 18.22
CA GLN A 392 -33.88 22.34 17.02
C GLN A 392 -32.74 23.29 17.38
N ASN A 393 -31.53 22.99 16.92
CA ASN A 393 -30.40 23.91 16.97
C ASN A 393 -29.84 24.10 15.55
N GLN A 394 -30.11 25.26 14.95
CA GLN A 394 -29.73 25.55 13.57
C GLN A 394 -30.26 24.49 12.59
N GLN A 395 -29.35 23.79 11.89
CA GLN A 395 -29.66 22.70 10.95
C GLN A 395 -29.53 21.31 11.59
N GLN A 396 -29.67 21.22 12.91
CA GLN A 396 -29.60 19.97 13.64
C GLN A 396 -30.82 19.78 14.54
N ALA A 397 -31.36 18.57 14.54
CA ALA A 397 -32.31 18.10 15.53
C ALA A 397 -31.53 17.47 16.67
N LEU A 398 -31.79 17.95 17.89
CA LEU A 398 -31.17 17.45 19.11
C LEU A 398 -32.20 16.68 19.92
N ILE A 399 -31.94 15.40 20.14
CA ILE A 399 -32.72 14.55 21.05
C ILE A 399 -31.85 14.29 22.28
N SER A 400 -32.33 14.62 23.47
CA SER A 400 -31.65 14.29 24.73
C SER A 400 -32.50 13.34 25.56
N VAL A 401 -31.89 12.28 26.06
CA VAL A 401 -32.48 11.36 27.03
C VAL A 401 -31.74 11.57 28.35
N SER A 402 -32.40 12.19 29.32
CA SER A 402 -31.82 12.51 30.63
C SER A 402 -32.45 11.64 31.71
N ASP A 403 -31.62 11.07 32.57
CA ASP A 403 -32.03 10.27 33.73
C ASP A 403 -31.49 10.85 35.04
N SER A 404 -32.20 10.59 36.13
CA SER A 404 -31.74 10.88 37.51
C SER A 404 -31.12 9.64 38.17
N GLY A 405 -30.44 8.81 37.38
CA GLY A 405 -29.96 7.51 37.80
C GLY A 405 -28.61 7.53 38.51
N ILE A 406 -27.96 6.36 38.54
CA ILE A 406 -26.69 6.16 39.25
C ILE A 406 -25.50 6.93 38.65
N GLY A 407 -25.63 7.41 37.41
CA GLY A 407 -24.56 8.07 36.67
C GLY A 407 -23.41 7.13 36.27
N ILE A 408 -22.46 7.69 35.50
CA ILE A 408 -21.34 6.96 34.89
C ILE A 408 -20.04 7.68 35.25
N ALA A 409 -19.06 6.93 35.78
CA ALA A 409 -17.75 7.47 36.12
C ALA A 409 -17.03 8.03 34.86
N PRO A 410 -16.29 9.15 34.95
CA PRO A 410 -15.66 9.80 33.80
C PRO A 410 -14.80 8.86 32.95
N GLU A 411 -14.09 7.92 33.57
CA GLU A 411 -13.18 6.97 32.91
C GLU A 411 -13.92 5.91 32.09
N GLN A 412 -15.22 5.75 32.34
CA GLN A 412 -16.09 4.76 31.71
C GLN A 412 -16.94 5.36 30.59
N GLN A 413 -17.17 6.68 30.57
CA GLN A 413 -18.04 7.36 29.62
C GLN A 413 -17.62 7.17 28.15
N SER A 414 -16.34 7.00 27.86
CA SER A 414 -15.86 6.70 26.50
C SER A 414 -16.05 5.23 26.10
N LYS A 415 -16.17 4.32 27.08
CA LYS A 415 -16.23 2.87 26.88
C LYS A 415 -17.65 2.32 26.86
N VAL A 416 -18.65 3.07 27.34
CA VAL A 416 -20.05 2.60 27.36
C VAL A 416 -20.63 2.30 25.97
N PHE A 417 -19.99 2.80 24.91
CA PHE A 417 -20.35 2.51 23.53
C PHE A 417 -19.63 1.27 22.96
N ASP A 418 -18.70 0.68 23.69
CA ASP A 418 -18.02 -0.56 23.29
C ASP A 418 -18.99 -1.74 23.39
N ARG A 419 -18.87 -2.69 22.45
CA ARG A 419 -19.73 -3.88 22.41
C ARG A 419 -19.54 -4.72 23.66
N PHE A 420 -20.64 -5.23 24.22
CA PHE A 420 -20.66 -6.07 25.43
C PHE A 420 -20.07 -5.39 26.67
N TYR A 421 -19.76 -4.09 26.62
CA TYR A 421 -19.22 -3.37 27.76
C TYR A 421 -20.31 -3.11 28.80
N ARG A 422 -19.96 -3.36 30.07
CA ARG A 422 -20.84 -3.15 31.22
C ARG A 422 -20.02 -2.62 32.38
N VAL A 423 -20.52 -1.58 33.04
CA VAL A 423 -19.90 -0.95 34.21
C VAL A 423 -19.83 -1.93 35.39
N ASP A 424 -20.94 -2.62 35.68
CA ASP A 424 -21.04 -3.59 36.78
C ASP A 424 -21.33 -5.00 36.27
N LYS A 425 -20.32 -5.88 36.34
CA LYS A 425 -20.47 -7.30 35.99
C LYS A 425 -21.30 -8.08 37.00
N ALA A 426 -21.43 -7.61 38.24
CA ALA A 426 -22.14 -8.31 39.32
C ALA A 426 -23.68 -8.27 39.17
N ARG A 427 -24.22 -7.21 38.56
CA ARG A 427 -25.66 -7.08 38.24
C ARG A 427 -26.03 -7.70 36.88
N ALA A 428 -25.07 -8.36 36.22
CA ALA A 428 -25.20 -8.80 34.83
C ALA A 428 -26.32 -9.81 34.57
N GLY A 429 -26.68 -10.61 35.59
CA GLY A 429 -27.70 -11.64 35.49
C GLY A 429 -29.15 -11.13 35.62
N GLN A 430 -29.38 -9.98 36.26
CA GLN A 430 -30.73 -9.52 36.61
C GLN A 430 -31.39 -8.64 35.54
N SER A 431 -30.63 -7.79 34.85
CA SER A 431 -31.21 -6.82 33.90
C SER A 431 -31.41 -7.31 32.47
N GLY A 432 -31.10 -8.58 32.14
CA GLY A 432 -31.35 -9.18 30.82
C GLY A 432 -30.53 -8.61 29.64
N ASN A 433 -29.96 -7.42 29.77
CA ASN A 433 -29.31 -6.68 28.69
C ASN A 433 -27.92 -7.21 28.35
N SER A 434 -27.68 -7.47 27.06
CA SER A 434 -26.44 -8.02 26.48
C SER A 434 -25.25 -7.06 26.47
N GLY A 435 -25.46 -5.78 26.80
CA GLY A 435 -24.45 -4.73 26.63
C GLY A 435 -24.26 -4.31 25.16
N LEU A 436 -25.21 -4.62 24.27
CA LEU A 436 -25.15 -4.24 22.85
C LEU A 436 -25.95 -2.97 22.53
N GLY A 437 -26.89 -2.55 23.38
CA GLY A 437 -27.83 -1.46 23.09
C GLY A 437 -27.15 -0.12 22.75
N LEU A 438 -26.16 0.32 23.54
CA LEU A 438 -25.43 1.56 23.26
C LEU A 438 -24.52 1.46 22.03
N ALA A 439 -23.94 0.28 21.77
CA ALA A 439 -23.17 0.04 20.55
C ALA A 439 -24.07 0.09 19.30
N ILE A 440 -25.30 -0.43 19.39
CA ILE A 440 -26.31 -0.33 18.34
C ILE A 440 -26.71 1.12 18.11
N ALA A 441 -27.03 1.86 19.18
CA ALA A 441 -27.35 3.29 19.08
C ALA A 441 -26.21 4.08 18.40
N GLN A 442 -24.96 3.79 18.76
CA GLN A 442 -23.78 4.39 18.14
C GLN A 442 -23.61 4.00 16.65
N GLY A 443 -23.93 2.77 16.27
CA GLY A 443 -23.91 2.33 14.87
C GLY A 443 -24.98 3.02 14.04
N ILE A 444 -26.21 3.09 14.55
CA ILE A 444 -27.35 3.72 13.88
C ILE A 444 -27.10 5.21 13.68
N ILE A 445 -26.67 5.94 14.71
CA ILE A 445 -26.45 7.39 14.60
C ILE A 445 -25.36 7.72 13.58
N LYS A 446 -24.31 6.89 13.50
CA LYS A 446 -23.23 7.03 12.51
C LYS A 446 -23.75 6.78 11.10
N ALA A 447 -24.58 5.76 10.89
CA ALA A 447 -25.23 5.48 9.61
C ALA A 447 -26.15 6.64 9.14
N HIS A 448 -26.66 7.43 10.09
CA HIS A 448 -27.46 8.64 9.85
C HIS A 448 -26.65 9.93 9.79
N HIS A 449 -25.30 9.85 9.77
CA HIS A 449 -24.40 11.01 9.79
C HIS A 449 -24.61 11.96 10.99
N GLY A 450 -25.13 11.43 12.09
CA GLY A 450 -25.33 12.15 13.33
C GLY A 450 -24.19 11.95 14.33
N THR A 451 -24.35 12.53 15.52
CA THR A 451 -23.46 12.31 16.67
C THR A 451 -24.25 11.88 17.90
N LEU A 452 -23.64 11.03 18.73
CA LEU A 452 -24.17 10.63 20.02
C LEU A 452 -23.10 10.94 21.07
N THR A 453 -23.48 11.66 22.11
CA THR A 453 -22.60 12.08 23.21
C THR A 453 -23.26 11.74 24.54
N VAL A 454 -22.44 11.64 25.59
CA VAL A 454 -22.92 11.41 26.96
C VAL A 454 -22.28 12.44 27.89
N GLY A 455 -23.10 13.08 28.71
CA GLY A 455 -22.68 13.83 29.87
C GLY A 455 -23.24 13.15 31.11
N SER A 456 -22.39 12.76 32.06
CA SER A 456 -22.85 12.03 33.24
C SER A 456 -22.01 12.38 34.47
N ARG A 457 -22.64 12.31 35.64
CA ARG A 457 -21.97 12.45 36.93
C ARG A 457 -22.47 11.37 37.88
N LEU A 458 -21.52 10.65 38.46
CA LEU A 458 -21.80 9.57 39.40
C LEU A 458 -22.68 10.06 40.56
N GLY A 459 -23.78 9.33 40.82
CA GLY A 459 -24.78 9.64 41.84
C GLY A 459 -25.77 10.76 41.51
N ILE A 460 -25.69 11.36 40.32
CA ILE A 460 -26.62 12.43 39.90
C ILE A 460 -27.50 11.98 38.73
N GLY A 461 -26.89 11.32 37.73
CA GLY A 461 -27.60 10.86 36.54
C GLY A 461 -26.78 11.03 35.27
N SER A 462 -27.40 10.73 34.14
CA SER A 462 -26.78 10.84 32.81
C SER A 462 -27.69 11.53 31.81
N THR A 463 -27.08 12.16 30.82
CA THR A 463 -27.76 12.72 29.66
C THR A 463 -27.07 12.24 28.40
N PHE A 464 -27.79 11.47 27.59
CA PHE A 464 -27.35 11.09 26.25
C PHE A 464 -27.94 12.07 25.25
N THR A 465 -27.09 12.72 24.46
CA THR A 465 -27.51 13.71 23.46
C THR A 465 -27.15 13.24 22.05
N LEU A 466 -28.19 13.12 21.23
CA LEU A 466 -28.16 12.80 19.83
C LEU A 466 -28.26 14.09 19.02
N SER A 467 -27.49 14.19 17.93
CA SER A 467 -27.62 15.26 16.94
C SER A 467 -27.75 14.64 15.55
N LEU A 468 -28.80 15.03 14.83
CA LEU A 468 -29.10 14.60 13.47
C LEU A 468 -29.22 15.82 12.54
N PRO A 469 -28.68 15.77 11.31
CA PRO A 469 -28.88 16.85 10.35
C PRO A 469 -30.36 16.93 9.94
N THR A 470 -30.97 18.10 10.07
CA THR A 470 -32.33 18.36 9.56
C THR A 470 -32.27 18.70 8.08
N LEU A 471 -33.32 18.37 7.35
CA LEU A 471 -33.53 18.94 6.03
C LEU A 471 -33.92 20.42 6.22
N SER A 472 -33.11 21.31 5.64
CA SER A 472 -33.36 22.76 5.60
C SER A 472 -34.62 23.10 4.83
#